data_AF-A0A158HM70-F1
#
_entry.id   AF-A0A158HM70-F1
#
_cell.length_a   1.000
_cell.length_b   1.000
_cell.length_c   1.000
_cell.angle_alpha   90.00
_cell.angle_beta   90.00
_cell.angle_gamma   90.00
#
_symmetry.space_group_name_H-M   'P 1'
#
loop_
_entity.id
_entity.type
_entity.pdbx_description
1 polymer ?
#
loop_
_entity_poly.entity_id
_entity_poly.type
_entity_poly.pdbx_seq_one_letter_code
_entity_poly.pdbx_strand_id
1 'polypeptide(L)'
;MSIIFTFGKQRLVTCQGCGRLLAIDDDVCPHCAFDRSSEIHDMARLEHSVEAPVPLLLTDDRPREVPAPRVPRRRRHRVKAVIVAVAIVVVGGLWYLQSREPEERFTPMVAQAALGSVEDKGKQNAVAVQQVAQSNALDAQLGLARSCVKVNAWDCVREHAGNALKLDPKNGESQDLLEQAITRAGWKSK
;
A
#
# COMPACT_ATOMS: atom_id res chain seq x y z
N MET A 1 32.21 -10.00 -0.07
CA MET A 1 32.99 -8.74 -0.15
C MET A 1 32.00 -7.60 -0.35
N SER A 2 31.64 -6.90 0.73
CA SER A 2 30.70 -5.76 0.68
C SER A 2 31.49 -4.48 0.50
N ILE A 3 31.17 -3.72 -0.56
CA ILE A 3 31.86 -2.46 -0.88
C ILE A 3 31.11 -1.35 -0.16
N ILE A 4 31.76 -0.72 0.81
CA ILE A 4 31.23 0.40 1.59
C ILE A 4 31.71 1.69 0.92
N PHE A 5 30.78 2.53 0.46
CA PHE A 5 31.06 3.86 -0.06
C PHE A 5 30.67 4.90 1.00
N THR A 6 31.63 5.70 1.45
CA THR A 6 31.44 6.76 2.44
C THR A 6 31.34 8.13 1.75
N PHE A 7 30.14 8.70 1.73
CA PHE A 7 29.89 10.09 1.36
C PHE A 7 29.14 10.78 2.50
N GLY A 8 29.85 11.59 3.30
CA GLY A 8 29.23 12.31 4.40
C GLY A 8 28.71 11.41 5.52
N LYS A 9 28.21 12.01 6.60
CA LYS A 9 27.89 11.37 7.89
C LYS A 9 26.77 10.32 7.86
N GLN A 10 26.26 9.94 6.69
CA GLN A 10 25.17 8.99 6.54
C GLN A 10 25.70 7.71 5.90
N ARG A 11 25.67 6.62 6.65
CA ARG A 11 25.94 5.30 6.11
C ARG A 11 24.69 4.85 5.40
N LEU A 12 24.78 4.59 4.09
CA LEU A 12 23.70 3.99 3.31
C LEU A 12 23.97 2.50 3.16
N VAL A 13 22.91 1.70 3.34
CA VAL A 13 22.91 0.25 3.15
C VAL A 13 21.89 -0.13 2.10
N THR A 14 22.16 -1.20 1.37
CA THR A 14 21.19 -1.75 0.41
C THR A 14 20.15 -2.58 1.16
N CYS A 15 18.86 -2.28 0.95
CA CYS A 15 17.76 -3.05 1.49
C CYS A 15 17.76 -4.47 0.89
N GLN A 16 17.70 -5.50 1.74
CA GLN A 16 17.64 -6.91 1.30
C GLN A 16 16.33 -7.26 0.57
N GLY A 17 15.24 -6.54 0.85
CA GLY A 17 13.94 -6.80 0.23
C GLY A 17 13.82 -6.23 -1.19
N CYS A 18 14.37 -5.05 -1.47
CA CYS A 18 14.18 -4.37 -2.76
C CYS A 18 15.45 -3.87 -3.45
N GLY A 19 16.63 -4.06 -2.84
CA GLY A 19 17.93 -3.67 -3.40
C GLY A 19 18.23 -2.17 -3.44
N ARG A 20 17.31 -1.31 -2.96
CA ARG A 20 17.51 0.15 -2.92
C ARG A 20 18.35 0.59 -1.73
N LEU A 21 19.03 1.73 -1.88
CA LEU A 21 19.78 2.37 -0.80
C LEU A 21 18.81 2.92 0.25
N LEU A 22 19.10 2.62 1.51
CA LEU A 22 18.37 3.04 2.70
C LEU A 22 19.37 3.64 3.68
N ALA A 23 18.96 4.64 4.46
CA ALA A 23 19.79 5.12 5.56
C ALA A 23 19.92 4.03 6.64
N ILE A 24 21.09 3.94 7.28
CA ILE A 24 21.31 2.94 8.35
C ILE A 24 20.32 3.11 9.51
N ASP A 25 19.80 4.31 9.75
CA ASP A 25 18.93 4.59 10.90
C ASP A 25 17.44 4.25 10.67
N ASP A 26 17.03 3.91 9.44
CA ASP A 26 15.62 3.60 9.13
C ASP A 26 15.33 2.10 9.24
N ASP A 27 14.71 1.64 10.33
CA ASP A 27 14.45 0.20 10.53
C ASP A 27 13.46 -0.41 9.54
N VAL A 28 12.56 0.41 8.98
CA VAL A 28 11.55 -0.01 8.02
C VAL A 28 11.83 0.62 6.66
N CYS A 29 12.02 -0.21 5.64
CA CYS A 29 12.24 0.28 4.28
C CYS A 29 10.97 0.98 3.73
N PRO A 30 11.01 2.27 3.35
CA PRO A 30 9.84 3.00 2.85
C PRO A 30 9.39 2.54 1.45
N HIS A 31 10.19 1.70 0.78
CA HIS A 31 9.89 1.23 -0.57
C HIS A 31 9.17 -0.11 -0.60
N CYS A 32 9.47 -1.02 0.34
CA CYS A 32 8.90 -2.37 0.36
C CYS A 32 8.39 -2.80 1.74
N ALA A 33 8.43 -1.91 2.75
CA ALA A 33 8.05 -2.19 4.14
C ALA A 33 8.82 -3.36 4.77
N PHE A 34 10.02 -3.68 4.26
CA PHE A 34 10.89 -4.68 4.87
C PHE A 34 11.45 -4.14 6.19
N ASP A 35 11.21 -4.87 7.27
CA ASP A 35 11.60 -4.52 8.63
C ASP A 35 12.90 -5.24 9.01
N ARG A 36 13.94 -4.46 9.34
CA ARG A 36 15.27 -4.93 9.76
C ARG A 36 15.35 -5.13 11.28
N SER A 37 14.34 -4.71 12.04
CA SER A 37 14.36 -4.63 13.51
C SER A 37 14.59 -5.97 14.22
N SER A 38 14.43 -7.12 13.54
CA SER A 38 14.59 -8.43 14.16
C SER A 38 16.03 -8.83 14.48
N GLU A 39 17.04 -8.18 13.89
CA GLU A 39 18.46 -8.55 14.10
C GLU A 39 19.20 -7.59 15.05
N ILE A 40 18.73 -6.34 15.20
CA ILE A 40 19.41 -5.32 16.02
C ILE A 40 19.10 -5.49 17.52
N HIS A 41 17.92 -6.03 17.86
CA HIS A 41 17.49 -6.16 19.26
C HIS A 41 18.18 -7.28 20.05
N ASP A 42 18.81 -8.27 19.39
CA ASP A 42 19.54 -9.34 20.09
C ASP A 42 20.94 -8.92 20.53
N MET A 43 21.54 -7.90 19.90
CA MET A 43 22.88 -7.43 20.25
C MET A 43 22.86 -6.37 21.36
N ALA A 44 21.79 -5.57 21.46
CA ALA A 44 21.65 -4.56 22.53
C ALA A 44 21.37 -5.15 23.92
N ARG A 45 20.98 -6.43 24.01
CA ARG A 45 20.79 -7.12 25.30
C ARG A 45 22.11 -7.66 25.88
N LEU A 46 23.17 -7.78 25.08
CA LEU A 46 24.43 -8.38 25.53
C LEU A 46 25.41 -7.39 26.17
N GLU A 47 25.25 -6.07 26.01
CA GLU A 47 26.15 -5.08 26.65
C GLU A 47 25.76 -4.69 28.09
N HIS A 48 24.62 -5.15 28.62
CA HIS A 48 24.14 -4.75 29.95
C HIS A 48 24.20 -5.84 31.04
N SER A 49 24.94 -6.92 30.82
CA SER A 49 25.06 -7.98 31.84
C SER A 49 26.48 -8.53 31.92
N VAL A 50 27.43 -7.66 32.23
CA VAL A 50 28.70 -8.06 32.82
C VAL A 50 28.56 -7.88 34.33
N GLU A 51 28.04 -8.90 35.01
CA GLU A 51 28.54 -9.27 36.35
C GLU A 51 28.11 -10.70 36.73
N ALA A 52 29.12 -11.53 36.97
CA ALA A 52 29.19 -12.72 37.82
C ALA A 52 28.79 -14.13 37.30
N PRO A 53 29.45 -15.20 37.82
CA PRO A 53 29.66 -16.47 37.10
C PRO A 53 29.01 -17.68 37.80
N VAL A 54 28.32 -18.57 37.06
CA VAL A 54 27.99 -19.94 37.54
C VAL A 54 27.66 -20.89 36.36
N PRO A 55 27.61 -22.23 36.54
CA PRO A 55 28.36 -23.16 35.71
C PRO A 55 27.47 -24.09 34.85
N LEU A 56 28.17 -24.82 33.97
CA LEU A 56 27.84 -26.06 33.25
C LEU A 56 26.43 -26.68 33.37
N LEU A 57 25.85 -26.85 32.17
CA LEU A 57 25.15 -28.03 31.64
C LEU A 57 23.94 -28.60 32.41
N LEU A 58 22.75 -28.28 31.90
CA LEU A 58 21.68 -29.25 31.65
C LEU A 58 20.78 -28.71 30.53
N THR A 59 20.90 -29.30 29.34
CA THR A 59 19.95 -29.12 28.24
C THR A 59 18.61 -29.76 28.62
N ASP A 60 17.65 -28.94 29.05
CA ASP A 60 16.25 -29.32 29.26
C ASP A 60 15.53 -29.26 27.90
N ASP A 61 15.32 -30.42 27.28
CA ASP A 61 14.46 -30.59 26.09
C ASP A 61 12.99 -30.44 26.50
N ARG A 62 12.52 -29.19 26.65
CA ARG A 62 11.09 -28.88 26.68
C ARG A 62 10.64 -28.35 25.32
N PRO A 63 9.57 -28.91 24.72
CA PRO A 63 8.94 -28.31 23.55
C PRO A 63 8.51 -26.89 23.88
N ARG A 64 9.14 -25.92 23.22
CA ARG A 64 8.82 -24.50 23.32
C ARG A 64 7.44 -24.29 22.71
N GLU A 65 6.44 -24.13 23.58
CA GLU A 65 5.07 -23.81 23.21
C GLU A 65 5.05 -22.49 22.44
N VAL A 66 4.82 -22.57 21.13
CA VAL A 66 4.71 -21.41 20.24
C VAL A 66 3.42 -20.67 20.63
N PRO A 67 3.49 -19.39 21.08
CA PRO A 67 2.28 -18.65 21.36
C PRO A 67 1.47 -18.49 20.07
N ALA A 68 0.21 -18.92 20.12
CA ALA A 68 -0.71 -18.88 18.98
C ALA A 68 -0.80 -17.47 18.37
N PRO A 69 -0.94 -17.36 17.03
CA PRO A 69 -1.11 -16.07 16.37
C PRO A 69 -2.36 -15.36 16.91
N ARG A 70 -2.17 -14.14 17.41
CA ARG A 70 -3.28 -13.26 17.81
C ARG A 70 -4.04 -12.84 16.54
N VAL A 71 -5.12 -13.55 16.24
CA VAL A 71 -6.06 -13.16 15.17
C VAL A 71 -6.68 -11.80 15.56
N PRO A 72 -6.56 -10.74 14.74
CA PRO A 72 -7.19 -9.46 15.04
C PRO A 72 -8.72 -9.59 14.95
N ARG A 73 -9.38 -9.68 16.12
CA ARG A 73 -10.83 -9.49 16.27
C ARG A 73 -11.20 -8.02 15.99
N ARG A 74 -11.26 -7.60 14.72
CA ARG A 74 -11.70 -6.23 14.35
C ARG A 74 -12.64 -6.12 13.15
N ARG A 75 -13.47 -7.15 12.89
CA ARG A 75 -14.49 -7.12 11.80
C ARG A 75 -15.94 -6.85 12.22
N ARG A 76 -16.30 -6.90 13.50
CA ARG A 76 -17.72 -6.78 13.92
C ARG A 76 -18.29 -5.36 13.96
N HIS A 77 -17.46 -4.33 14.13
CA HIS A 77 -17.95 -2.94 14.27
C HIS A 77 -18.16 -2.21 12.95
N ARG A 78 -17.41 -2.56 11.88
CA ARG A 78 -17.61 -1.94 10.56
C ARG A 78 -18.94 -2.33 9.91
N VAL A 79 -19.41 -3.56 10.12
CA VAL A 79 -20.68 -4.02 9.55
C VAL A 79 -21.88 -3.28 10.15
N LYS A 80 -21.88 -3.05 11.46
CA LYS A 80 -22.97 -2.30 12.13
C LYS A 80 -23.05 -0.85 11.66
N ALA A 81 -21.91 -0.18 11.45
CA ALA A 81 -21.88 1.19 10.95
C ALA A 81 -22.43 1.33 9.53
N VAL A 82 -22.12 0.36 8.65
CA VAL A 82 -22.64 0.36 7.26
C VAL A 82 -24.14 0.16 7.23
N ILE A 83 -24.70 -0.75 8.05
CA ILE A 83 -26.14 -1.00 8.09
C ILE A 83 -26.91 0.25 8.55
N VAL A 84 -26.42 0.97 9.57
CA VAL A 84 -27.05 2.20 10.05
C VAL A 84 -27.04 3.29 8.98
N ALA A 85 -25.92 3.46 8.26
CA ALA A 85 -25.83 4.44 7.18
C ALA A 85 -26.81 4.14 6.03
N VAL A 86 -26.95 2.88 5.62
CA VAL A 86 -27.91 2.47 4.58
C VAL A 86 -29.34 2.71 5.04
N ALA A 87 -29.68 2.40 6.30
CA ALA A 87 -31.02 2.64 6.84
C ALA A 87 -31.39 4.12 6.83
N ILE A 88 -30.47 5.02 7.17
CA ILE A 88 -30.70 6.48 7.14
C ILE A 88 -30.96 6.96 5.70
N VAL A 89 -30.18 6.48 4.73
CA VAL A 89 -30.37 6.86 3.32
C VAL A 89 -31.70 6.35 2.77
N VAL A 90 -32.09 5.12 3.10
CA VAL A 90 -33.36 4.54 2.64
C VAL A 90 -34.56 5.24 3.28
N VAL A 91 -34.55 5.44 4.60
CA VAL A 91 -35.66 6.11 5.30
C VAL A 91 -35.75 7.58 4.91
N GLY A 92 -34.61 8.29 4.83
CA GLY A 92 -34.57 9.68 4.38
C GLY A 92 -34.99 9.83 2.92
N GLY A 93 -34.57 8.91 2.04
CA GLY A 93 -34.97 8.88 0.64
C GLY A 93 -36.46 8.59 0.43
N LEU A 94 -37.03 7.63 1.18
CA LEU A 94 -38.46 7.35 1.15
C LEU A 94 -39.28 8.53 1.66
N TRP A 95 -38.87 9.15 2.77
CA TRP A 95 -39.54 10.32 3.33
C TRP A 95 -39.48 11.51 2.36
N TYR A 96 -38.32 11.73 1.72
CA TYR A 96 -38.13 12.77 0.72
C TYR A 96 -39.02 12.57 -0.52
N LEU A 97 -39.18 11.33 -0.98
CA LEU A 97 -40.07 11.01 -2.10
C LEU A 97 -41.54 11.17 -1.74
N GLN A 98 -41.92 10.87 -0.51
CA GLN A 98 -43.31 10.97 -0.04
C GLN A 98 -43.73 12.42 0.30
N SER A 99 -42.77 13.32 0.54
CA SER A 99 -43.01 14.74 0.82
C SER A 99 -43.14 15.60 -0.45
N ARG A 100 -43.17 14.96 -1.63
CA ARG A 100 -43.21 15.63 -2.93
C ARG A 100 -44.61 15.63 -3.54
N GLU A 101 -45.59 16.16 -2.81
CA GLU A 101 -46.85 16.57 -3.45
C GLU A 101 -46.64 17.89 -4.20
N PRO A 102 -47.21 18.06 -5.41
CA PRO A 102 -47.03 19.25 -6.23
C PRO A 102 -48.13 20.26 -5.90
N GLU A 103 -47.82 21.32 -5.15
CA GLU A 103 -48.68 22.51 -5.14
C GLU A 103 -48.05 23.63 -5.97
N GLU A 104 -48.87 24.08 -6.92
CA GLU A 104 -48.59 24.99 -8.00
C GLU A 104 -48.16 26.40 -7.56
N ARG A 105 -47.22 26.95 -8.34
CA ARG A 105 -47.31 28.29 -8.94
C ARG A 105 -47.63 29.46 -8.00
N PHE A 106 -46.63 29.87 -7.23
CA PHE A 106 -46.44 31.29 -6.89
C PHE A 106 -44.95 31.64 -6.94
N THR A 107 -44.49 32.11 -8.10
CA THR A 107 -43.30 32.95 -8.18
C THR A 107 -43.77 34.39 -8.35
N PRO A 108 -43.25 35.29 -7.51
CA PRO A 108 -42.34 36.25 -8.08
C PRO A 108 -41.05 36.36 -7.26
N MET A 109 -39.93 36.12 -7.95
CA MET A 109 -38.78 37.03 -7.91
C MET A 109 -38.22 37.37 -6.52
N VAL A 110 -37.40 36.48 -5.96
CA VAL A 110 -36.30 36.90 -5.07
C VAL A 110 -35.14 35.90 -5.13
N ALA A 111 -33.95 36.46 -5.37
CA ALA A 111 -32.63 35.87 -5.14
C ALA A 111 -32.23 34.64 -5.98
N GLN A 112 -32.15 34.79 -7.30
CA GLN A 112 -31.06 34.14 -8.05
C GLN A 112 -29.81 35.02 -7.90
N ALA A 113 -29.21 34.98 -6.72
CA ALA A 113 -27.89 35.54 -6.47
C ALA A 113 -26.88 34.39 -6.34
N ALA A 114 -26.14 34.19 -7.43
CA ALA A 114 -24.72 33.84 -7.42
C ALA A 114 -24.25 32.69 -6.49
N LEU A 115 -24.60 31.44 -6.80
CA LEU A 115 -23.86 30.25 -6.32
C LEU A 115 -23.72 29.18 -7.41
N GLY A 116 -23.44 29.59 -8.65
CA GLY A 116 -23.40 28.69 -9.81
C GLY A 116 -22.08 28.60 -10.57
N SER A 117 -20.99 29.24 -10.14
CA SER A 117 -19.78 29.32 -11.02
C SER A 117 -18.42 29.30 -10.33
N VAL A 118 -18.32 28.91 -9.06
CA VAL A 118 -17.02 28.72 -8.38
C VAL A 118 -16.63 27.25 -8.19
N GLU A 119 -17.56 26.30 -8.33
CA GLU A 119 -17.33 24.88 -8.05
C GLU A 119 -16.75 24.06 -9.22
N ASP A 120 -16.74 24.59 -10.44
CA ASP A 120 -16.23 23.85 -11.61
C ASP A 120 -14.69 23.81 -11.66
N LYS A 121 -14.01 24.91 -11.32
CA LYS A 121 -12.54 24.97 -11.35
C LYS A 121 -11.90 24.12 -10.24
N GLY A 122 -12.51 24.08 -9.05
CA GLY A 122 -11.98 23.27 -7.93
C GLY A 122 -12.06 21.76 -8.19
N LYS A 123 -13.15 21.30 -8.81
CA LYS A 123 -13.37 19.88 -9.11
C LYS A 123 -12.53 19.40 -10.28
N GLN A 124 -12.38 20.22 -11.33
CA GLN A 124 -11.50 19.91 -12.46
C GLN A 124 -10.03 19.84 -12.05
N ASN A 125 -9.57 20.76 -11.19
CA ASN A 125 -8.20 20.72 -10.67
C ASN A 125 -7.96 19.50 -9.77
N ALA A 126 -8.94 19.09 -8.97
CA ALA A 126 -8.83 17.87 -8.16
C ALA A 126 -8.75 16.60 -9.02
N VAL A 127 -9.53 16.52 -10.10
CA VAL A 127 -9.47 15.39 -11.05
C VAL A 127 -8.15 15.38 -11.81
N ALA A 128 -7.65 16.53 -12.26
CA ALA A 128 -6.35 16.63 -12.92
C ALA A 128 -5.20 16.22 -12.01
N VAL A 129 -5.20 16.66 -10.74
CA VAL A 129 -4.19 16.25 -9.74
C VAL A 129 -4.25 14.74 -9.49
N GLN A 130 -5.46 14.17 -9.39
CA GLN A 130 -5.63 12.75 -9.14
C GLN A 130 -5.21 11.89 -10.34
N GLN A 131 -5.50 12.36 -11.56
CA GLN A 131 -5.08 11.70 -12.79
C GLN A 131 -3.56 11.72 -12.97
N VAL A 132 -2.89 12.82 -12.64
CA VAL A 132 -1.43 12.90 -12.63
C VAL A 132 -0.81 11.99 -11.56
N ALA A 133 -1.41 11.90 -10.38
CA ALA A 133 -0.94 10.96 -9.36
C ALA A 133 -1.07 9.50 -9.81
N GLN A 134 -2.16 9.16 -10.51
CA GLN A 134 -2.40 7.83 -11.06
C GLN A 134 -1.45 7.49 -12.20
N SER A 135 -1.16 8.43 -13.11
CA SER A 135 -0.16 8.24 -14.17
C SER A 135 1.24 8.05 -13.59
N ASN A 136 1.63 8.84 -12.59
CA ASN A 136 2.93 8.69 -11.92
C ASN A 136 3.06 7.33 -11.22
N ALA A 137 1.98 6.86 -10.57
CA ALA A 137 1.96 5.54 -9.95
C ALA A 137 2.06 4.41 -11.00
N LEU A 138 1.39 4.57 -12.14
CA LEU A 138 1.47 3.64 -13.26
C LEU A 138 2.90 3.59 -13.85
N ASP A 139 3.51 4.73 -14.10
CA ASP A 139 4.87 4.82 -14.62
C ASP A 139 5.90 4.20 -13.65
N ALA A 140 5.68 4.35 -12.35
CA ALA A 140 6.51 3.70 -11.34
C ALA A 140 6.41 2.16 -11.40
N GLN A 141 5.20 1.62 -11.57
CA GLN A 141 5.00 0.17 -11.73
C GLN A 141 5.62 -0.35 -13.03
N LEU A 142 5.43 0.35 -14.15
CA LEU A 142 6.03 0.01 -15.43
C LEU A 142 7.56 0.07 -15.37
N GLY A 143 8.14 1.04 -14.67
CA GLY A 143 9.59 1.13 -14.44
C GLY A 143 10.13 -0.10 -13.70
N LEU A 144 9.42 -0.58 -12.67
CA LEU A 144 9.77 -1.80 -11.96
C LEU A 144 9.62 -3.04 -12.85
N ALA A 145 8.52 -3.17 -13.57
CA ALA A 145 8.28 -4.27 -14.50
C ALA A 145 9.42 -4.37 -15.55
N ARG A 146 9.80 -3.24 -16.19
CA ARG A 146 10.93 -3.16 -17.13
C ARG A 146 12.25 -3.55 -16.48
N SER A 147 12.48 -3.17 -15.22
CA SER A 147 13.68 -3.58 -14.48
C SER A 147 13.73 -5.10 -14.26
N CYS A 148 12.57 -5.72 -13.98
CA CYS A 148 12.46 -7.16 -13.77
C CYS A 148 12.60 -7.98 -15.05
N VAL A 149 12.22 -7.41 -16.21
CA VAL A 149 12.52 -8.00 -17.52
C VAL A 149 14.03 -8.15 -17.72
N LYS A 150 14.85 -7.16 -17.32
CA LYS A 150 16.31 -7.19 -17.50
C LYS A 150 16.99 -8.34 -16.75
N VAL A 151 16.43 -8.74 -15.60
CA VAL A 151 16.96 -9.83 -14.76
C VAL A 151 16.21 -11.16 -14.97
N ASN A 152 15.34 -11.25 -15.98
CA ASN A 152 14.51 -12.43 -16.27
C ASN A 152 13.67 -12.92 -15.06
N ALA A 153 13.26 -12.00 -14.19
CA ALA A 153 12.41 -12.25 -13.04
C ALA A 153 10.94 -12.15 -13.44
N TRP A 154 10.44 -13.16 -14.16
CA TRP A 154 9.10 -13.10 -14.76
C TRP A 154 7.95 -13.04 -13.76
N ASP A 155 8.11 -13.58 -12.55
CA ASP A 155 7.11 -13.43 -11.47
C ASP A 155 7.01 -11.98 -11.01
N CYS A 156 8.15 -11.28 -10.88
CA CYS A 156 8.20 -9.85 -10.60
C CYS A 156 7.54 -9.02 -11.73
N VAL A 157 7.78 -9.37 -12.99
CA VAL A 157 7.13 -8.71 -14.15
C VAL A 157 5.60 -8.86 -14.05
N ARG A 158 5.10 -10.06 -13.74
CA ARG A 158 3.66 -10.33 -13.62
C ARG A 158 3.01 -9.52 -12.51
N GLU A 159 3.67 -9.39 -11.37
CA GLU A 159 3.17 -8.59 -10.25
C GLU A 159 3.07 -7.10 -10.60
N HIS A 160 4.15 -6.49 -11.09
CA HIS A 160 4.17 -5.07 -11.38
C HIS A 160 3.31 -4.69 -12.60
N ALA A 161 3.34 -5.48 -13.67
CA ALA A 161 2.48 -5.27 -14.82
C ALA A 161 0.99 -5.48 -14.48
N GLY A 162 0.67 -6.46 -13.62
CA GLY A 162 -0.69 -6.64 -13.10
C GLY A 162 -1.14 -5.49 -12.21
N ASN A 163 -0.26 -4.94 -11.38
CA ASN A 163 -0.55 -3.75 -10.58
C ASN A 163 -0.72 -2.50 -11.45
N ALA A 164 0.05 -2.37 -12.54
CA ALA A 164 -0.14 -1.31 -13.54
C ALA A 164 -1.52 -1.42 -14.23
N LEU A 165 -1.97 -2.63 -14.59
CA LEU A 165 -3.31 -2.84 -15.17
C LEU A 165 -4.46 -2.51 -14.21
N LYS A 166 -4.26 -2.65 -12.89
CA LYS A 166 -5.27 -2.21 -11.91
C LYS A 166 -5.42 -0.69 -11.90
N LEU A 167 -4.37 0.05 -12.27
CA LEU A 167 -4.38 1.52 -12.36
C LEU A 167 -4.92 1.98 -13.73
N ASP A 168 -4.46 1.36 -14.82
CA ASP A 168 -4.97 1.58 -16.16
C ASP A 168 -5.14 0.25 -16.91
N PRO A 169 -6.37 -0.28 -17.01
CA PRO A 169 -6.61 -1.56 -17.66
C PRO A 169 -6.43 -1.51 -19.19
N LYS A 170 -6.34 -0.32 -19.78
CA LYS A 170 -6.21 -0.11 -21.23
C LYS A 170 -4.76 0.13 -21.66
N ASN A 171 -3.82 0.11 -20.74
CA ASN A 171 -2.41 0.33 -21.04
C ASN A 171 -1.83 -0.87 -21.81
N GLY A 172 -1.54 -0.68 -23.10
CA GLY A 172 -1.00 -1.73 -23.97
C GLY A 172 0.35 -2.28 -23.50
N GLU A 173 1.22 -1.43 -22.97
CA GLU A 173 2.54 -1.87 -22.49
C GLU A 173 2.43 -2.86 -21.32
N SER A 174 1.50 -2.61 -20.41
CA SER A 174 1.25 -3.53 -19.28
C SER A 174 0.73 -4.89 -19.76
N GLN A 175 -0.06 -4.90 -20.84
CA GLN A 175 -0.54 -6.13 -21.49
C GLN A 175 0.62 -6.86 -22.18
N ASP A 176 1.43 -6.16 -22.97
CA ASP A 176 2.60 -6.73 -23.66
C ASP A 176 3.60 -7.35 -22.69
N LEU A 177 3.85 -6.69 -21.54
CA LEU A 177 4.73 -7.21 -20.50
C LEU A 177 4.18 -8.49 -19.85
N LEU A 178 2.86 -8.57 -19.67
CA LEU A 178 2.20 -9.77 -19.16
C LEU A 178 2.21 -10.92 -20.18
N GLU A 179 1.97 -10.64 -21.46
CA GLU A 179 2.06 -11.64 -22.53
C GLU A 179 3.48 -12.21 -22.63
N GLN A 180 4.50 -11.35 -22.55
CA GLN A 180 5.90 -11.77 -22.49
C GLN A 180 6.18 -12.61 -21.25
N ALA A 181 5.68 -12.19 -20.08
CA ALA A 181 5.86 -12.93 -18.83
C ALA A 181 5.19 -14.31 -18.90
N ILE A 182 4.00 -14.44 -19.48
CA ILE A 182 3.33 -15.75 -19.65
C ILE A 182 4.12 -16.62 -20.63
N THR A 183 4.50 -16.06 -21.78
CA THR A 183 5.20 -16.79 -22.83
C THR A 183 6.58 -17.26 -22.39
N ARG A 184 7.32 -16.46 -21.59
CA ARG A 184 8.68 -16.79 -21.14
C ARG A 184 8.73 -17.49 -19.78
N ALA A 185 7.84 -17.17 -18.83
CA ALA A 185 7.76 -17.89 -17.56
C ALA A 185 7.20 -19.30 -17.73
N GLY A 186 6.33 -19.52 -18.74
CA GLY A 186 5.80 -20.85 -19.07
C GLY A 186 6.89 -21.90 -19.35
N TRP A 187 8.12 -21.46 -19.63
CA TRP A 187 9.27 -22.33 -19.90
C TRP A 187 10.14 -22.55 -18.65
N LYS A 188 9.95 -21.74 -17.60
CA LYS A 188 10.76 -21.75 -16.36
C LYS A 188 10.16 -22.66 -15.28
N SER A 189 9.34 -23.63 -15.69
CA SER A 189 8.81 -24.71 -14.86
C SER A 189 9.69 -25.95 -15.02
N LYS A 190 10.85 -25.98 -14.36
CA LYS A 190 11.61 -27.21 -14.13
C LYS A 190 12.42 -27.12 -12.85
#